data_AF-A0A8T4DQR8-F1
#
_entry.id   AF-A0A8T4DQR8-F1
#
_cell.length_a   1.000
_cell.length_b   1.000
_cell.length_c   1.000
_cell.angle_alpha   90.00
_cell.angle_beta   90.00
_cell.angle_gamma   90.00
#
_symmetry.space_group_name_H-M   'P 1'
#
loop_
_entity.id
_entity.type
_entity.pdbx_description
1 polymer ?
#
loop_
_entity_poly.entity_id
_entity_poly.type
_entity_poly.pdbx_seq_one_letter_code
_entity_poly.pdbx_strand_id
1 'polypeptide(L)'
;MEVVYEKVTINGVVQNRKTKPILYSATDIIYPVDGKLTNSTSRTQGCYNNDTENPRLNLICVIYPIIEIPAEAVPGHSWTNNNTQYLDHKEKFACGEVTFRLINNTQLVIWKPEKVVDKRHIRNCTDKIYSEMQEYANWFQKRFRCKLGLPEIYQDYHLAFQENDPVLRDYVEKNGIIKVVDGAGRVIAWWDQSKGHPEFETSDERIAETRVFAPMKIIWLEDKIPVLENKIDALESTLTNKVLNNLEEKIGSIIENKISQIIEKQLSRFFEKPKQPDSFKDQGLNINHEKEDFERGVIG
;
A
#
# COMPACT_ATOMS: atom_id res chain seq x y z
N MET A 1 -24.15 -28.99 4.73
CA MET A 1 -24.87 -27.72 4.88
C MET A 1 -24.75 -27.28 6.32
N GLU A 2 -23.84 -26.34 6.59
CA GLU A 2 -23.85 -25.63 7.88
C GLU A 2 -24.94 -24.56 7.82
N VAL A 3 -25.87 -24.62 8.77
CA VAL A 3 -26.89 -23.58 8.94
C VAL A 3 -26.18 -22.40 9.58
N VAL A 4 -26.03 -21.29 8.84
CA VAL A 4 -25.51 -20.04 9.40
C VAL A 4 -26.55 -19.49 10.37
N TYR A 5 -26.22 -19.46 11.67
CA TYR A 5 -27.05 -18.87 12.70
C TYR A 5 -26.59 -17.44 12.98
N GLU A 6 -27.52 -16.50 12.93
CA GLU A 6 -27.27 -15.16 13.46
C GLU A 6 -27.40 -15.22 14.98
N LYS A 7 -26.32 -14.89 15.70
CA LYS A 7 -26.33 -14.76 17.16
C LYS A 7 -26.96 -13.42 17.52
N VAL A 8 -28.19 -13.46 18.02
CA VAL A 8 -28.87 -12.27 18.53
C VAL A 8 -28.96 -12.39 20.05
N THR A 9 -28.53 -11.34 20.76
CA THR A 9 -28.66 -11.29 22.22
C THR A 9 -29.95 -10.56 22.57
N ILE A 10 -30.88 -11.25 23.22
CA ILE A 10 -32.14 -10.66 23.69
C ILE A 10 -32.22 -10.91 25.21
N ASN A 11 -32.33 -9.84 25.99
CA ASN A 11 -32.34 -9.89 27.46
C ASN A 11 -31.16 -10.65 28.09
N GLY A 12 -29.95 -10.48 27.53
CA GLY A 12 -28.73 -11.13 28.04
C GLY A 12 -28.61 -12.63 27.71
N VAL A 13 -29.56 -13.20 26.98
CA VAL A 13 -29.52 -14.59 26.53
C VAL A 13 -29.21 -14.62 25.03
N VAL A 14 -28.15 -15.35 24.65
CA VAL A 14 -27.78 -15.58 23.25
C VAL A 14 -28.75 -16.58 22.63
N GLN A 15 -29.54 -16.14 21.65
CA GLN A 15 -30.43 -17.02 20.89
C GLN A 15 -29.94 -17.13 19.45
N ASN A 16 -29.86 -18.37 18.96
CA ASN A 16 -29.58 -18.67 17.56
C ASN A 16 -30.91 -18.61 16.79
N ARG A 17 -31.17 -17.51 16.06
CA ARG A 17 -32.35 -17.43 15.18
C ARG A 17 -32.02 -18.06 13.83
N LYS A 18 -32.87 -19.00 13.39
CA LYS A 18 -32.91 -19.42 11.98
C LYS A 18 -33.44 -18.26 11.15
N THR A 19 -32.58 -17.56 10.45
CA THR A 19 -33.01 -16.60 9.43
C THR A 19 -33.56 -17.39 8.24
N LYS A 20 -34.79 -17.05 7.81
CA LYS A 20 -35.32 -17.60 6.56
C LYS A 20 -34.51 -16.99 5.42
N PRO A 21 -34.16 -17.77 4.38
CA PRO A 21 -33.45 -17.24 3.22
C PRO A 21 -34.27 -16.11 2.59
N ILE A 22 -33.61 -14.98 2.30
CA ILE A 22 -34.22 -13.86 1.58
C ILE A 22 -34.25 -14.25 0.11
N LEU A 23 -35.45 -14.52 -0.42
CA LEU A 23 -35.69 -14.79 -1.82
C LEU A 23 -35.82 -13.46 -2.57
N TYR A 24 -34.94 -13.21 -3.53
CA TYR A 24 -35.12 -12.12 -4.50
C TYR A 24 -35.77 -12.66 -5.76
N SER A 25 -36.84 -12.01 -6.22
CA SER A 25 -37.40 -12.25 -7.55
C SER A 25 -36.47 -11.66 -8.61
N ALA A 26 -36.27 -12.37 -9.72
CA ALA A 26 -35.57 -11.83 -10.89
C ALA A 26 -36.20 -10.47 -11.25
N THR A 27 -35.37 -9.44 -11.37
CA THR A 27 -35.89 -8.10 -11.66
C THR A 27 -36.30 -8.04 -13.13
N ASP A 28 -37.51 -7.60 -13.43
CA ASP A 28 -37.94 -7.28 -14.81
C ASP A 28 -37.32 -5.97 -15.33
N ILE A 29 -36.39 -5.39 -14.58
CA ILE A 29 -35.71 -4.15 -14.89
C ILE A 29 -34.66 -4.44 -15.97
N ILE A 30 -34.97 -4.05 -17.19
CA ILE A 30 -34.00 -3.98 -18.29
C ILE A 30 -33.11 -2.78 -18.01
N TYR A 31 -31.87 -3.03 -17.59
CA TYR A 31 -30.86 -1.98 -17.51
C TYR A 31 -30.51 -1.54 -18.93
N PRO A 32 -30.68 -0.25 -19.28
CA PRO A 32 -30.22 0.23 -20.57
C PRO A 32 -28.71 0.02 -20.63
N VAL A 33 -28.27 -0.74 -21.63
CA VAL A 33 -26.85 -0.88 -21.95
C VAL A 33 -26.40 0.49 -22.41
N ASP A 34 -25.76 1.26 -21.52
CA ASP A 34 -25.08 2.48 -21.90
C ASP A 34 -24.06 2.13 -22.98
N GLY A 35 -24.33 2.57 -24.21
CA GLY A 35 -23.57 2.27 -25.43
C GLY A 35 -22.17 2.91 -25.48
N LYS A 36 -21.46 2.98 -24.35
CA LYS A 36 -20.10 3.53 -24.24
C LYS A 36 -19.12 2.65 -23.45
N LEU A 37 -19.30 1.33 -23.50
CA LEU A 37 -18.24 0.35 -23.22
C LEU A 37 -17.84 -0.42 -24.48
N THR A 38 -17.75 0.28 -25.61
CA THR A 38 -17.19 -0.30 -26.84
C THR A 38 -15.67 -0.11 -26.85
N ASN A 39 -14.95 -1.23 -26.90
CA ASN A 39 -13.54 -1.38 -27.25
C ASN A 39 -12.50 -1.16 -26.13
N SER A 40 -12.60 -1.91 -25.03
CA SER A 40 -11.42 -2.27 -24.24
C SER A 40 -10.79 -3.53 -24.86
N THR A 41 -9.87 -3.30 -25.80
CA THR A 41 -8.81 -4.22 -26.27
C THR A 41 -9.04 -5.71 -26.06
N SER A 42 -9.82 -6.31 -26.97
CA SER A 42 -9.58 -7.67 -27.42
C SER A 42 -8.23 -7.72 -28.15
N ARG A 43 -7.12 -7.71 -27.41
CA ARG A 43 -5.86 -8.29 -27.90
C ARG A 43 -6.07 -9.80 -27.85
N THR A 44 -6.42 -10.33 -29.02
CA THR A 44 -6.17 -11.69 -29.51
C THR A 44 -5.56 -12.66 -28.50
N GLN A 45 -6.35 -13.69 -28.18
CA GLN A 45 -5.86 -15.04 -27.85
C GLN A 45 -4.70 -15.38 -28.81
N GLY A 46 -3.46 -15.40 -28.30
CA GLY A 46 -2.28 -15.77 -29.10
C GLY A 46 -0.96 -15.07 -28.76
N CYS A 47 -0.94 -14.05 -27.90
CA CYS A 47 0.29 -13.31 -27.61
C CYS A 47 0.80 -13.58 -26.19
N TYR A 48 1.36 -14.77 -25.96
CA TYR A 48 2.11 -15.11 -24.73
C TYR A 48 3.50 -14.46 -24.67
N ASN A 49 3.85 -13.61 -25.62
CA ASN A 49 5.19 -13.08 -25.74
C ASN A 49 5.13 -11.54 -25.59
N ASN A 50 5.53 -11.06 -24.40
CA ASN A 50 6.10 -9.73 -24.10
C ASN A 50 5.31 -8.77 -23.17
N ASP A 51 4.12 -9.11 -22.67
CA ASP A 51 3.48 -8.31 -21.60
C ASP A 51 3.84 -8.88 -20.20
N THR A 52 5.13 -9.00 -19.90
CA THR A 52 5.66 -9.46 -18.58
C THR A 52 5.24 -8.56 -17.41
N GLU A 53 4.66 -7.41 -17.74
CA GLU A 53 4.26 -6.37 -16.81
C GLU A 53 2.85 -6.54 -16.25
N ASN A 54 1.93 -7.18 -16.98
CA ASN A 54 0.53 -7.26 -16.56
C ASN A 54 0.28 -8.52 -15.74
N PRO A 55 -0.40 -8.43 -14.58
CA PRO A 55 -0.81 -9.62 -13.84
C PRO A 55 -1.71 -10.52 -14.67
N ARG A 56 -1.60 -11.81 -14.41
CA ARG A 56 -2.58 -12.80 -14.84
C ARG A 56 -3.51 -13.08 -13.69
N LEU A 57 -4.80 -13.06 -13.96
CA LEU A 57 -5.81 -13.50 -13.03
C LEU A 57 -6.01 -14.99 -13.23
N ASN A 58 -5.38 -15.76 -12.36
CA ASN A 58 -5.46 -17.20 -12.36
C ASN A 58 -6.77 -17.65 -11.72
N LEU A 59 -7.40 -18.59 -12.43
CA LEU A 59 -8.47 -19.49 -12.01
C LEU A 59 -9.47 -18.86 -11.03
N ILE A 60 -10.59 -18.41 -11.58
CA ILE A 60 -11.77 -18.08 -10.77
C ILE A 60 -12.74 -19.24 -10.86
N CYS A 61 -13.13 -19.73 -9.70
CA CYS A 61 -14.15 -20.76 -9.56
C CYS A 61 -15.24 -20.27 -8.60
N VAL A 62 -16.45 -20.08 -9.12
CA VAL A 62 -17.63 -19.73 -8.32
C VAL A 62 -18.60 -20.90 -8.33
N ILE A 63 -19.13 -21.24 -7.16
CA ILE A 63 -20.15 -22.27 -7.00
C ILE A 63 -21.50 -21.63 -6.72
N TYR A 64 -22.53 -22.17 -7.34
CA TYR A 64 -23.91 -21.78 -7.18
C TYR A 64 -24.71 -23.00 -6.72
N PRO A 65 -25.45 -22.92 -5.60
CA PRO A 65 -26.46 -23.93 -5.28
C PRO A 65 -27.52 -23.97 -6.38
N ILE A 66 -27.98 -25.17 -6.76
CA ILE A 66 -29.09 -25.33 -7.69
C ILE A 66 -30.37 -25.44 -6.88
N ILE A 67 -31.24 -24.44 -7.03
CA ILE A 67 -32.55 -24.39 -6.38
C ILE A 67 -33.57 -25.19 -7.20
N GLU A 68 -33.53 -25.03 -8.51
CA GLU A 68 -34.39 -25.74 -9.46
C GLU A 68 -33.51 -26.39 -10.50
N ILE A 69 -33.60 -27.71 -10.62
CA ILE A 69 -32.78 -28.48 -11.54
C ILE A 69 -33.04 -28.05 -13.00
N PRO A 70 -32.02 -28.09 -13.87
CA PRO A 70 -32.19 -27.86 -15.30
C PRO A 70 -33.34 -28.65 -15.93
N ALA A 71 -34.24 -27.96 -16.63
CA ALA A 71 -35.36 -28.59 -17.33
C ALA A 71 -34.97 -29.08 -18.73
N GLU A 72 -33.98 -28.44 -19.36
CA GLU A 72 -33.48 -28.83 -20.69
C GLU A 72 -32.20 -29.65 -20.57
N ALA A 73 -32.12 -30.80 -21.26
CA ALA A 73 -30.91 -31.61 -21.34
C ALA A 73 -29.72 -30.81 -21.89
N VAL A 74 -28.55 -30.98 -21.27
CA VAL A 74 -27.28 -30.58 -21.90
C VAL A 74 -27.03 -31.49 -23.10
N PRO A 75 -26.63 -30.96 -24.27
CA PRO A 75 -26.33 -31.76 -25.44
C PRO A 75 -25.47 -33.00 -25.12
N GLY A 76 -25.96 -34.17 -25.53
CA GLY A 76 -25.29 -35.47 -25.33
C GLY A 76 -25.54 -36.17 -23.99
N HIS A 77 -26.27 -35.57 -23.04
CA HIS A 77 -26.40 -36.10 -21.68
C HIS A 77 -27.84 -35.95 -21.14
N SER A 78 -28.29 -36.88 -20.29
CA SER A 78 -29.62 -36.83 -19.65
C SER A 78 -29.51 -36.59 -18.14
N TRP A 79 -30.38 -35.74 -17.59
CA TRP A 79 -30.42 -35.42 -16.16
C TRP A 79 -30.93 -36.60 -15.36
N THR A 80 -30.07 -37.51 -14.92
CA THR A 80 -30.48 -38.60 -14.02
C THR A 80 -30.09 -38.26 -12.58
N ASN A 81 -31.05 -38.44 -11.67
CA ASN A 81 -30.97 -38.02 -10.27
C ASN A 81 -30.05 -38.87 -9.39
N ASN A 82 -29.42 -39.92 -9.93
CA ASN A 82 -28.71 -40.92 -9.14
C ASN A 82 -27.23 -41.02 -9.52
N ASN A 83 -26.41 -40.37 -8.70
CA ASN A 83 -25.00 -40.62 -8.42
C ASN A 83 -23.94 -40.38 -9.53
N THR A 84 -23.08 -39.41 -9.22
CA THR A 84 -21.65 -39.33 -9.59
C THR A 84 -21.30 -39.30 -11.07
N GLN A 85 -21.93 -38.41 -11.83
CA GLN A 85 -21.31 -37.93 -13.06
C GLN A 85 -21.19 -36.41 -13.00
N TYR A 86 -19.95 -35.95 -12.83
CA TYR A 86 -19.61 -34.57 -13.12
C TYR A 86 -19.97 -34.32 -14.58
N LEU A 87 -20.85 -33.37 -14.83
CA LEU A 87 -21.20 -32.99 -16.19
C LEU A 87 -20.53 -31.66 -16.52
N ASP A 88 -19.52 -31.72 -17.37
CA ASP A 88 -18.83 -30.55 -17.87
C ASP A 88 -19.48 -30.09 -19.18
N HIS A 89 -20.04 -28.89 -19.18
CA HIS A 89 -20.43 -28.16 -20.39
C HIS A 89 -19.44 -27.03 -20.62
N LYS A 90 -19.02 -26.84 -21.86
CA LYS A 90 -18.10 -25.78 -22.25
C LYS A 90 -18.80 -24.85 -23.21
N GLU A 91 -18.77 -23.57 -22.91
CA GLU A 91 -19.39 -22.53 -23.73
C GLU A 91 -18.36 -21.45 -24.08
N LYS A 92 -18.41 -20.96 -25.32
CA LYS A 92 -17.48 -19.93 -25.79
C LYS A 92 -18.08 -18.54 -25.55
N PHE A 93 -17.44 -17.77 -24.68
CA PHE A 93 -17.72 -16.36 -24.44
C PHE A 93 -16.63 -15.45 -25.01
N ALA A 94 -16.83 -14.13 -24.95
CA ALA A 94 -15.82 -13.15 -25.38
C ALA A 94 -14.48 -13.27 -24.60
N CYS A 95 -14.52 -13.79 -23.37
CA CYS A 95 -13.31 -14.02 -22.56
C CYS A 95 -12.59 -15.35 -22.87
N GLY A 96 -13.17 -16.21 -23.71
CA GLY A 96 -12.70 -17.57 -23.95
C GLY A 96 -13.73 -18.62 -23.57
N GLU A 97 -13.26 -19.85 -23.41
CA GLU A 97 -14.10 -21.01 -23.07
C GLU A 97 -14.35 -21.07 -21.56
N VAL A 98 -15.61 -20.88 -21.15
CA VAL A 98 -16.07 -21.02 -19.76
C VAL A 98 -16.58 -22.44 -19.57
N THR A 99 -16.15 -23.09 -18.48
CA THR A 99 -16.60 -24.45 -18.14
C THR A 99 -17.63 -24.39 -17.02
N PHE A 100 -18.72 -25.14 -17.20
CA PHE A 100 -19.79 -25.32 -16.23
C PHE A 100 -19.79 -26.78 -15.81
N ARG A 101 -19.56 -27.07 -14.53
CA ARG A 101 -19.65 -28.43 -13.97
C ARG A 101 -20.84 -28.51 -13.05
N LEU A 102 -21.69 -29.49 -13.29
CA LEU A 102 -22.69 -29.87 -12.31
C LEU A 102 -22.11 -30.91 -11.35
N ILE A 103 -22.34 -30.69 -10.06
CA ILE A 103 -21.98 -31.63 -9.00
C ILE A 103 -23.28 -32.13 -8.38
N ASN A 104 -23.55 -33.43 -8.57
CA ASN A 104 -24.71 -34.14 -8.00
C ASN A 104 -26.06 -33.43 -8.22
N ASN A 105 -26.24 -32.70 -9.31
CA ASN A 105 -27.43 -31.87 -9.61
C ASN A 105 -27.81 -30.85 -8.51
N THR A 106 -26.94 -30.60 -7.54
CA THR A 106 -27.19 -29.72 -6.39
C THR A 106 -26.34 -28.47 -6.43
N GLN A 107 -25.25 -28.49 -7.18
CA GLN A 107 -24.34 -27.38 -7.32
C GLN A 107 -23.89 -27.22 -8.77
N LEU A 108 -23.80 -25.97 -9.22
CA LEU A 108 -23.18 -25.57 -10.46
C LEU A 108 -21.88 -24.87 -10.13
N VAL A 109 -20.78 -25.36 -10.67
CA VAL A 109 -19.47 -24.73 -10.56
C VAL A 109 -19.13 -24.11 -11.91
N ILE A 110 -18.69 -22.86 -11.90
CA ILE A 110 -18.33 -22.11 -13.11
C ILE A 110 -16.83 -21.80 -13.05
N TRP A 111 -16.07 -22.34 -13.99
CA TRP A 111 -14.66 -21.98 -14.22
C TRP A 111 -14.56 -21.01 -15.38
N LYS A 112 -13.96 -19.87 -15.09
CA LYS A 112 -13.55 -18.92 -16.12
C LYS A 112 -12.11 -19.21 -16.52
N PRO A 113 -11.76 -19.08 -17.81
CA PRO A 113 -10.38 -19.18 -18.24
C PRO A 113 -9.54 -18.05 -17.63
N GLU A 114 -8.26 -18.33 -17.45
CA GLU A 114 -7.29 -17.32 -17.03
C GLU A 114 -7.23 -16.16 -18.02
N LYS A 115 -7.05 -14.96 -17.48
CA LYS A 115 -7.06 -13.73 -18.27
C LYS A 115 -6.00 -12.77 -17.75
N VAL A 116 -5.33 -12.08 -18.67
CA VAL A 116 -4.46 -10.96 -18.33
C VAL A 116 -5.32 -9.78 -17.85
N VAL A 117 -4.99 -9.23 -16.70
CA VAL A 117 -5.67 -8.09 -16.11
C VAL A 117 -4.82 -6.85 -16.26
N ASP A 118 -5.45 -5.77 -16.77
CA ASP A 118 -4.81 -4.46 -16.79
C ASP A 118 -4.51 -4.01 -15.35
N LYS A 119 -3.27 -3.56 -15.13
CA LYS A 119 -2.76 -2.99 -13.87
C LYS A 119 -3.74 -2.03 -13.18
N ARG A 120 -4.48 -1.23 -13.96
CA ARG A 120 -5.44 -0.23 -13.47
C ARG A 120 -6.69 -0.84 -12.83
N HIS A 121 -6.94 -2.13 -13.07
CA HIS A 121 -8.13 -2.83 -12.61
C HIS A 121 -7.91 -3.76 -11.42
N ILE A 122 -6.69 -3.80 -10.87
CA ILE A 122 -6.34 -4.67 -9.73
C ILE A 122 -7.24 -4.40 -8.51
N ARG A 123 -7.49 -3.13 -8.18
CA ARG A 123 -8.29 -2.72 -6.99
C ARG A 123 -9.77 -3.09 -7.01
N ASN A 124 -10.29 -3.46 -8.18
CA ASN A 124 -11.70 -3.79 -8.37
C ASN A 124 -11.80 -5.17 -9.02
N CYS A 125 -10.81 -6.05 -8.80
CA CYS A 125 -10.76 -7.33 -9.47
C CYS A 125 -11.89 -8.22 -8.96
N THR A 126 -12.05 -8.28 -7.63
CA THR A 126 -13.13 -9.03 -6.97
C THR A 126 -14.50 -8.69 -7.55
N ASP A 127 -14.89 -7.41 -7.56
CA ASP A 127 -16.22 -6.99 -8.02
C ASP A 127 -16.44 -7.32 -9.50
N LYS A 128 -15.42 -7.13 -10.34
CA LYS A 128 -15.49 -7.47 -11.76
C LYS A 128 -15.67 -8.97 -11.98
N ILE A 129 -14.96 -9.78 -11.20
CA ILE A 129 -15.05 -11.23 -11.26
C ILE A 129 -16.47 -11.68 -10.93
N TYR A 130 -17.04 -11.19 -9.83
CA TYR A 130 -18.41 -11.53 -9.44
C TYR A 130 -19.43 -11.11 -10.49
N SER A 131 -19.28 -9.90 -11.05
CA SER A 131 -20.14 -9.42 -12.12
C SER A 131 -20.10 -10.34 -13.35
N GLU A 132 -18.90 -10.69 -13.83
CA GLU A 132 -18.73 -11.59 -14.98
C GLU A 132 -19.26 -13.00 -14.68
N MET A 133 -19.04 -13.52 -13.48
CA MET A 133 -19.55 -14.84 -13.08
C MET A 133 -21.07 -14.86 -13.00
N GLN A 134 -21.69 -13.77 -12.56
CA GLN A 134 -23.15 -13.64 -12.55
C GLN A 134 -23.72 -13.60 -13.98
N GLU A 135 -23.01 -12.99 -14.94
CA GLU A 135 -23.40 -13.03 -16.35
C GLU A 135 -23.41 -14.47 -16.90
N TYR A 136 -22.39 -15.27 -16.58
CA TYR A 136 -22.32 -16.68 -17.00
C TYR A 136 -23.41 -17.53 -16.31
N ALA A 137 -23.66 -17.29 -15.02
CA ALA A 137 -24.74 -17.94 -14.28
C ALA A 137 -26.12 -17.60 -14.87
N ASN A 138 -26.37 -16.32 -15.18
CA ASN A 138 -27.61 -15.88 -15.82
C ASN A 138 -27.80 -16.50 -17.20
N TRP A 139 -26.73 -16.59 -17.99
CA TRP A 139 -26.75 -17.29 -19.28
C TRP A 139 -27.15 -18.76 -19.08
N PHE A 140 -26.52 -19.46 -18.12
CA PHE A 140 -26.82 -20.86 -17.82
C PHE A 140 -28.28 -21.06 -17.39
N GLN A 141 -28.78 -20.22 -16.49
CA GLN A 141 -30.18 -20.24 -16.03
C GLN A 141 -31.17 -20.09 -17.18
N LYS A 142 -30.92 -19.12 -18.08
CA LYS A 142 -31.77 -18.90 -19.26
C LYS A 142 -31.68 -20.08 -20.23
N ARG A 143 -30.48 -20.58 -20.48
CA ARG A 143 -30.22 -21.65 -21.44
C ARG A 143 -30.86 -22.97 -21.03
N PHE A 144 -30.81 -23.31 -19.75
CA PHE A 144 -31.25 -24.60 -19.23
C PHE A 144 -32.53 -24.53 -18.38
N ARG A 145 -33.14 -23.35 -18.30
CA ARG A 145 -34.37 -23.06 -17.53
C ARG A 145 -34.28 -23.55 -16.09
N CYS A 146 -33.22 -23.18 -15.41
CA CYS A 146 -32.95 -23.55 -14.02
C CYS A 146 -32.93 -22.33 -13.10
N LYS A 147 -32.94 -22.58 -11.79
CA LYS A 147 -32.75 -21.53 -10.78
C LYS A 147 -31.51 -21.82 -9.95
N LEU A 148 -30.66 -20.82 -9.86
CA LEU A 148 -29.45 -20.84 -9.04
C LEU A 148 -29.66 -20.01 -7.77
N GLY A 149 -28.97 -20.41 -6.70
CA GLY A 149 -28.86 -19.66 -5.45
C GLY A 149 -27.78 -18.58 -5.53
N LEU A 150 -27.35 -18.12 -4.35
CA LEU A 150 -26.30 -17.12 -4.27
C LEU A 150 -24.93 -17.72 -4.63
N PRO A 151 -24.06 -16.96 -5.30
CA PRO A 151 -22.69 -17.39 -5.54
C PRO A 151 -21.92 -17.52 -4.23
N GLU A 152 -21.11 -18.57 -4.14
CA GLU A 152 -20.07 -18.73 -3.13
C GLU A 152 -18.73 -18.90 -3.85
N ILE A 153 -17.65 -18.41 -3.25
CA ILE A 153 -16.30 -18.66 -3.78
C ILE A 153 -15.99 -20.13 -3.55
N TYR A 154 -15.75 -20.87 -4.64
CA TYR A 154 -15.33 -22.26 -4.56
C TYR A 154 -13.80 -22.36 -4.43
N GLN A 155 -13.09 -21.52 -5.17
CA GLN A 155 -11.64 -21.37 -5.09
C GLN A 155 -11.30 -19.90 -5.23
N ASP A 156 -10.53 -19.38 -4.27
CA ASP A 156 -10.05 -18.01 -4.29
C ASP A 156 -9.23 -17.77 -5.56
N TYR A 157 -9.51 -16.65 -6.21
CA TYR A 157 -8.68 -16.19 -7.32
C TYR A 157 -7.32 -15.73 -6.77
N HIS A 158 -6.31 -15.76 -7.63
CA HIS A 158 -5.02 -15.16 -7.34
C HIS A 158 -4.51 -14.39 -8.55
N LEU A 159 -3.78 -13.33 -8.27
CA LEU A 159 -3.06 -12.53 -9.24
C LEU A 159 -1.64 -13.06 -9.30
N ALA A 160 -1.28 -13.62 -10.45
CA ALA A 160 0.02 -14.18 -10.74
C ALA A 160 0.85 -13.21 -11.58
N PHE A 161 2.11 -13.09 -11.22
CA PHE A 161 3.10 -12.21 -11.82
C PHE A 161 4.33 -13.04 -12.16
N GLN A 162 4.87 -12.88 -13.36
CA GLN A 162 6.13 -13.51 -13.70
C GLN A 162 7.24 -12.97 -12.77
N GLU A 163 8.01 -13.87 -12.16
CA GLU A 163 9.17 -13.44 -11.38
C GLU A 163 10.33 -13.10 -12.32
N ASN A 164 10.88 -11.90 -12.13
CA ASN A 164 11.96 -11.37 -12.97
C ASN A 164 13.29 -11.32 -12.21
N ASP A 165 13.27 -11.40 -10.87
CA ASP A 165 14.48 -11.46 -10.06
C ASP A 165 15.17 -12.83 -10.22
N PRO A 166 16.39 -12.89 -10.78
CA PRO A 166 17.07 -14.15 -11.06
C PRO A 166 17.41 -14.93 -9.78
N VAL A 167 17.68 -14.26 -8.67
CA VAL A 167 18.03 -14.91 -7.39
C VAL A 167 16.80 -15.59 -6.80
N LEU A 168 15.67 -14.88 -6.77
CA LEU A 168 14.41 -15.45 -6.31
C LEU A 168 13.95 -16.58 -7.22
N ARG A 169 14.07 -16.42 -8.54
CA ARG A 169 13.78 -17.50 -9.49
C ARG A 169 14.58 -18.76 -9.18
N ASP A 170 15.90 -18.68 -9.12
CA ASP A 170 16.76 -19.82 -8.82
C ASP A 170 16.40 -20.48 -7.48
N TYR A 171 16.02 -19.68 -6.49
CA TYR A 171 15.62 -20.20 -5.19
C TYR A 171 14.28 -20.93 -5.26
N VAL A 172 13.28 -20.38 -5.93
CA VAL A 172 11.97 -21.03 -6.14
C VAL A 172 12.14 -22.31 -6.95
N GLU A 173 12.98 -22.29 -7.99
CA GLU A 173 13.25 -23.47 -8.80
C GLU A 173 13.88 -24.62 -8.00
N LYS A 174 14.72 -24.29 -7.01
CA LYS A 174 15.35 -25.30 -6.12
C LYS A 174 14.44 -25.79 -4.99
N ASN A 175 13.60 -24.91 -4.45
CA ASN A 175 12.84 -25.17 -3.22
C ASN A 175 11.34 -25.41 -3.45
N GLY A 176 10.84 -25.22 -4.67
CA GLY A 176 9.46 -25.47 -5.09
C GLY A 176 8.50 -24.33 -4.76
N ILE A 177 8.33 -24.00 -3.48
CA ILE A 177 7.38 -22.96 -3.03
C ILE A 177 7.95 -22.12 -1.89
N ILE A 178 7.72 -20.81 -1.96
CA ILE A 178 8.02 -19.86 -0.88
C ILE A 178 6.71 -19.20 -0.47
N LYS A 179 6.38 -19.20 0.82
CA LYS A 179 5.15 -18.56 1.33
C LYS A 179 5.51 -17.32 2.14
N VAL A 180 4.80 -16.22 1.87
CA VAL A 180 4.83 -14.99 2.67
C VAL A 180 3.66 -15.03 3.63
N VAL A 181 3.94 -14.85 4.91
CA VAL A 181 2.91 -14.81 5.96
C VAL A 181 2.86 -13.44 6.62
N ASP A 182 1.67 -13.04 7.06
CA ASP A 182 1.50 -11.85 7.88
C ASP A 182 1.82 -12.10 9.37
N GLY A 183 1.68 -11.08 10.21
CA GLY A 183 1.91 -11.18 11.66
C GLY A 183 0.97 -12.12 12.41
N ALA A 184 -0.10 -12.60 11.76
CA ALA A 184 -1.02 -13.61 12.29
C ALA A 184 -0.74 -15.02 11.71
N GLY A 185 0.30 -15.18 10.90
CA GLY A 185 0.66 -16.46 10.28
C GLY A 185 -0.18 -16.84 9.06
N ARG A 186 -0.98 -15.92 8.51
CA ARG A 186 -1.81 -16.17 7.32
C ARG A 186 -0.98 -15.96 6.07
N VAL A 187 -1.09 -16.87 5.10
CA VAL A 187 -0.41 -16.73 3.79
C VAL A 187 -1.04 -15.58 3.02
N ILE A 188 -0.25 -14.56 2.70
CA ILE A 188 -0.70 -13.37 1.98
C ILE A 188 -0.17 -13.30 0.54
N ALA A 189 0.92 -14.02 0.27
CA ALA A 189 1.48 -14.19 -1.06
C ALA A 189 2.37 -15.43 -1.07
N TRP A 190 2.69 -15.92 -2.26
CA TRP A 190 3.64 -17.01 -2.42
C TRP A 190 4.40 -16.89 -3.74
N TRP A 191 5.50 -17.61 -3.84
CA TRP A 191 6.12 -17.92 -5.11
C TRP A 191 6.07 -19.42 -5.35
N ASP A 192 5.73 -19.83 -6.56
CA ASP A 192 5.76 -21.23 -6.96
C ASP A 192 6.22 -21.42 -8.41
N GLN A 193 6.45 -22.68 -8.79
CA GLN A 193 6.70 -23.05 -10.19
C GLN A 193 5.38 -23.32 -10.91
N SER A 194 4.65 -22.26 -11.24
CA SER A 194 3.46 -22.36 -12.08
C SER A 194 3.84 -22.39 -13.56
N LYS A 195 3.33 -23.39 -14.29
CA LYS A 195 3.49 -23.52 -15.76
C LYS A 195 4.94 -23.52 -16.28
N GLY A 196 5.88 -24.02 -15.48
CA GLY A 196 7.27 -24.17 -15.88
C GLY A 196 8.14 -22.92 -15.67
N HIS A 197 7.60 -21.86 -15.06
CA HIS A 197 8.36 -20.67 -14.67
C HIS A 197 8.01 -20.25 -13.24
N PRO A 198 8.94 -19.63 -12.49
CA PRO A 198 8.62 -19.07 -11.19
C PRO A 198 7.67 -17.88 -11.30
N GLU A 199 6.61 -17.89 -10.51
CA GLU A 199 5.63 -16.82 -10.45
C GLU A 199 5.44 -16.34 -9.02
N PHE A 200 5.22 -15.05 -8.84
CA PHE A 200 4.71 -14.46 -7.61
C PHE A 200 3.19 -14.42 -7.68
N GLU A 201 2.53 -14.92 -6.65
CA GLU A 201 1.07 -15.00 -6.60
C GLU A 201 0.54 -14.40 -5.30
N THR A 202 -0.62 -13.74 -5.39
CA THR A 202 -1.30 -13.20 -4.21
C THR A 202 -2.81 -13.06 -4.46
N SER A 203 -3.60 -13.24 -3.41
CA SER A 203 -5.03 -12.89 -3.40
C SER A 203 -5.30 -11.49 -2.80
N ASP A 204 -4.30 -10.83 -2.20
CA ASP A 204 -4.46 -9.47 -1.67
C ASP A 204 -4.20 -8.44 -2.78
N GLU A 205 -5.28 -7.77 -3.22
CA GLU A 205 -5.24 -6.76 -4.27
C GLU A 205 -4.27 -5.60 -3.96
N ARG A 206 -4.02 -5.29 -2.67
CA ARG A 206 -3.07 -4.22 -2.27
C ARG A 206 -1.63 -4.67 -2.46
N ILE A 207 -1.33 -5.94 -2.20
CA ILE A 207 0.00 -6.53 -2.44
C ILE A 207 0.25 -6.59 -3.95
N ALA A 208 -0.74 -7.06 -4.72
CA ALA A 208 -0.69 -7.08 -6.18
C ALA A 208 -0.47 -5.67 -6.76
N GLU A 209 -1.20 -4.68 -6.26
CA GLU A 209 -1.03 -3.29 -6.67
C GLU A 209 0.38 -2.79 -6.34
N THR A 210 0.86 -3.06 -5.13
CA THR A 210 2.21 -2.67 -4.71
C THR A 210 3.26 -3.27 -5.62
N ARG A 211 3.16 -4.56 -5.97
CA ARG A 211 4.10 -5.25 -6.86
C ARG A 211 4.19 -4.57 -8.23
N VAL A 212 3.05 -4.16 -8.78
CA VAL A 212 2.94 -3.53 -10.10
C VAL A 212 3.48 -2.11 -10.13
N PHE A 213 3.12 -1.30 -9.13
CA PHE A 213 3.40 0.13 -9.13
C PHE A 213 4.67 0.49 -8.34
N ALA A 214 5.24 -0.42 -7.57
CA ALA A 214 6.46 -0.17 -6.80
C ALA A 214 7.63 0.32 -7.67
N PRO A 215 7.95 -0.28 -8.84
CA PRO A 215 9.07 0.20 -9.66
C PRO A 215 8.91 1.67 -10.06
N MET A 216 7.72 2.07 -10.50
CA MET A 216 7.44 3.46 -10.85
C MET A 216 7.51 4.39 -9.64
N LYS A 217 7.01 3.96 -8.49
CA LYS A 217 7.09 4.74 -7.25
C LYS A 217 8.53 4.91 -6.78
N ILE A 218 9.36 3.87 -6.92
CA ILE A 218 10.78 3.90 -6.56
C ILE A 218 11.51 4.89 -7.46
N ILE A 219 11.36 4.78 -8.79
CA ILE A 219 11.97 5.72 -9.74
C ILE A 219 11.54 7.16 -9.44
N TRP A 220 10.24 7.39 -9.20
CA TRP A 220 9.75 8.72 -8.83
C TRP A 220 10.35 9.24 -7.53
N LEU A 221 10.54 8.39 -6.52
CA LEU A 221 11.20 8.77 -5.26
C LEU A 221 12.68 9.07 -5.48
N GLU A 222 13.39 8.24 -6.25
CA GLU A 222 14.79 8.43 -6.61
C GLU A 222 15.00 9.76 -7.33
N ASP A 223 14.10 10.15 -8.25
CA ASP A 223 14.15 11.46 -8.92
C ASP A 223 13.91 12.65 -7.97
N LYS A 224 13.18 12.43 -6.87
CA LYS A 224 12.85 13.50 -5.90
C LYS A 224 13.91 13.69 -4.83
N ILE A 225 14.70 12.66 -4.52
CA ILE A 225 15.75 12.72 -3.50
C ILE A 225 16.74 13.86 -3.78
N PRO A 226 17.35 13.99 -4.98
CA PRO A 226 18.31 15.06 -5.26
C PRO A 226 17.69 16.46 -5.14
N VAL A 227 16.41 16.61 -5.49
CA VAL A 227 15.71 17.90 -5.37
C VAL A 227 15.52 18.29 -3.91
N LEU A 228 15.25 17.32 -3.05
CA LEU A 228 15.12 17.53 -1.60
C LEU A 228 16.49 17.81 -0.98
N GLU A 229 17.52 17.07 -1.35
CA GLU A 229 18.91 17.29 -0.91
C GLU A 229 19.38 18.70 -1.25
N ASN A 230 19.23 19.15 -2.51
CA ASN A 230 19.59 20.52 -2.90
C ASN A 230 18.84 21.61 -2.11
N LYS A 231 17.57 21.36 -1.75
CA LYS A 231 16.79 22.29 -0.92
C LYS A 231 17.30 22.34 0.51
N ILE A 232 17.69 21.19 1.06
CA ILE A 232 18.30 21.10 2.38
C ILE A 232 19.63 21.87 2.37
N ASP A 233 20.51 21.61 1.40
CA ASP A 233 21.79 22.30 1.26
C ASP A 233 21.62 23.83 1.12
N ALA A 234 20.64 24.27 0.32
CA ALA A 234 20.34 25.70 0.17
C ALA A 234 19.81 26.34 1.47
N LEU A 235 18.99 25.62 2.23
CA LEU A 235 18.49 26.07 3.53
C LEU A 235 19.63 26.12 4.56
N GLU A 236 20.50 25.11 4.59
CA GLU A 236 21.68 25.07 5.46
C GLU A 236 22.65 26.20 5.14
N SER A 237 22.93 26.46 3.86
CA SER A 237 23.75 27.59 3.42
C SER A 237 23.13 28.93 3.82
N THR A 238 21.82 29.09 3.60
CA THR A 238 21.11 30.33 3.97
C THR A 238 21.11 30.55 5.47
N LEU A 239 20.90 29.50 6.26
CA LEU A 239 20.92 29.57 7.72
C LEU A 239 22.32 29.91 8.22
N THR A 240 23.34 29.23 7.71
CA THR A 240 24.75 29.44 8.05
C THR A 240 25.15 30.87 7.75
N ASN A 241 24.87 31.36 6.55
CA ASN A 241 25.18 32.73 6.14
C ASN A 241 24.41 33.76 6.99
N LYS A 242 23.11 33.55 7.26
CA LYS A 242 22.33 34.49 8.09
C LYS A 242 22.80 34.54 9.53
N VAL A 243 23.18 33.39 10.11
CA VAL A 243 23.66 33.30 11.49
C VAL A 243 25.05 33.91 11.60
N LEU A 244 25.97 33.56 10.69
CA LEU A 244 27.32 34.13 10.64
C LEU A 244 27.26 35.65 10.46
N ASN A 245 26.55 36.15 9.45
CA ASN A 245 26.47 37.58 9.18
C ASN A 245 25.86 38.35 10.37
N ASN A 246 24.79 37.82 10.99
CA ASN A 246 24.20 38.47 12.17
C ASN A 246 25.14 38.47 13.38
N LEU A 247 25.91 37.39 13.58
CA LEU A 247 26.87 37.30 14.67
C LEU A 247 28.04 38.26 14.44
N GLU A 248 28.56 38.31 13.22
CA GLU A 248 29.63 39.24 12.82
C GLU A 248 29.19 40.70 12.99
N GLU A 249 28.01 41.08 12.50
CA GLU A 249 27.47 42.43 12.67
C GLU A 249 27.27 42.79 14.15
N LYS A 250 26.66 41.89 14.94
CA LYS A 250 26.43 42.15 16.38
C LYS A 250 27.74 42.27 17.15
N ILE A 251 28.66 41.31 16.96
CA ILE A 251 29.95 41.32 17.64
C ILE A 251 30.75 42.56 17.24
N GLY A 252 30.78 42.88 15.94
CA GLY A 252 31.41 44.10 15.42
C GLY A 252 30.89 45.35 16.12
N SER A 253 29.56 45.53 16.17
CA SER A 253 28.96 46.69 16.84
C SER A 253 29.25 46.76 18.35
N ILE A 254 29.33 45.62 19.03
CA ILE A 254 29.62 45.55 20.46
C ILE A 254 31.08 45.93 20.72
N ILE A 255 32.00 45.41 19.91
CA ILE A 255 33.43 45.72 20.00
C ILE A 255 33.66 47.21 19.73
N GLU A 256 33.08 47.73 18.65
CA GLU A 256 33.23 49.13 18.25
C GLU A 256 32.71 50.09 19.34
N ASN A 257 31.52 49.81 19.89
CA ASN A 257 30.97 50.57 21.02
C ASN A 257 31.87 50.52 22.26
N LYS A 258 32.40 49.35 22.63
CA LYS A 258 33.31 49.22 23.78
C LYS A 258 34.61 49.97 23.56
N ILE A 259 35.19 49.90 22.36
CA ILE A 259 36.42 50.62 22.03
C ILE A 259 36.19 52.13 22.14
N SER A 260 35.10 52.64 21.55
CA SER A 260 34.73 54.05 21.63
C SER A 260 34.58 54.52 23.08
N GLN A 261 33.87 53.76 23.92
CA GLN A 261 33.73 54.07 25.35
C GLN A 261 35.08 54.09 26.09
N ILE A 262 35.97 53.16 25.79
CA ILE A 262 37.31 53.11 26.40
C ILE A 262 38.14 54.34 25.97
N ILE A 263 38.12 54.68 24.68
CA ILE A 263 38.83 55.83 24.13
C ILE A 263 38.30 57.13 24.74
N GLU A 264 36.98 57.34 24.77
CA GLU A 264 36.37 58.51 25.42
C GLU A 264 36.75 58.62 26.89
N LYS A 265 36.77 57.49 27.61
CA LYS A 265 37.17 57.45 29.03
C LYS A 265 38.65 57.76 29.23
N GLN A 266 39.52 57.35 28.31
CA GLN A 266 40.96 57.68 28.34
C GLN A 266 41.19 59.16 28.01
N LEU A 267 40.52 59.67 26.97
CA LEU A 267 40.63 61.07 26.56
C LEU A 267 40.09 62.01 27.63
N SER A 268 38.93 61.71 28.22
CA SER A 268 38.37 62.51 29.34
C SER A 268 39.32 62.58 30.54
N ARG A 269 40.00 61.48 30.90
CA ARG A 269 41.06 61.49 31.92
C ARG A 269 42.28 62.32 31.52
N PHE A 270 42.62 62.36 30.24
CA PHE A 270 43.75 63.14 29.73
C PHE A 270 43.44 64.65 29.71
N PHE A 271 42.17 65.02 29.51
CA PHE A 271 41.70 66.41 29.47
C PHE A 271 41.11 66.92 30.80
N GLU A 272 40.97 66.05 31.82
CA GLU A 272 40.76 66.49 33.20
C GLU A 272 41.99 67.30 33.62
N LYS A 273 41.82 68.64 33.63
CA LYS A 273 42.86 69.57 34.08
C LYS A 273 43.44 69.08 35.41
N PRO A 274 44.78 69.01 35.55
CA PRO A 274 45.37 68.73 36.85
C PRO A 274 44.80 69.76 37.83
N LYS A 275 44.12 69.27 38.87
CA LYS A 275 43.73 70.13 39.99
C LYS A 275 44.98 70.89 40.41
N GLN A 276 44.90 72.23 40.37
CA GLN A 276 45.99 73.05 40.89
C GLN A 276 46.29 72.56 42.31
N PRO A 277 47.57 72.36 42.66
CA PRO A 277 47.93 72.00 44.00
C PRO A 277 47.51 73.15 44.91
N ASP A 278 46.56 72.86 45.81
CA ASP A 278 46.23 73.77 46.89
C ASP A 278 47.50 74.03 47.71
N SER A 279 47.73 75.32 47.93
CA SER A 279 48.92 75.87 48.53
C SER A 279 49.25 75.24 49.88
N PHE A 280 50.56 75.06 50.07
CA PHE A 280 51.26 74.85 51.33
C PHE A 280 50.51 75.39 52.55
N LYS A 281 50.10 74.49 53.44
CA LYS A 281 50.10 74.78 54.87
C LYS A 281 50.98 73.77 55.59
N ASP A 282 51.95 74.38 56.23
CA ASP A 282 53.03 73.85 57.02
C ASP A 282 52.50 73.32 58.37
N GLN A 283 53.31 72.44 58.96
CA GLN A 283 53.32 71.97 60.36
C GLN A 283 52.42 70.80 60.77
N GLY A 284 53.10 69.74 61.22
CA GLY A 284 52.51 68.71 62.07
C GLY A 284 53.22 67.36 62.05
N LEU A 285 54.53 67.33 62.33
CA LEU A 285 55.26 66.10 62.65
C LEU A 285 54.50 65.27 63.70
N ASN A 286 54.19 64.00 63.39
CA ASN A 286 54.21 62.98 64.42
C ASN A 286 54.72 61.67 63.83
N ILE A 287 55.96 61.36 64.20
CA ILE A 287 56.68 60.13 63.92
C ILE A 287 56.07 59.07 64.83
N ASN A 288 55.63 57.94 64.28
CA ASN A 288 55.72 56.68 64.99
C ASN A 288 56.04 55.54 64.03
N HIS A 289 57.15 54.89 64.35
CA HIS A 289 57.60 53.60 63.88
C HIS A 289 56.54 52.52 64.02
N GLU A 290 56.45 51.62 63.04
CA GLU A 290 56.60 50.16 63.17
C GLU A 290 56.40 49.56 61.76
N LYS A 291 57.49 49.06 61.15
CA LYS A 291 57.92 47.67 61.11
C LYS A 291 57.15 46.78 60.12
N GLU A 292 57.92 46.28 59.15
CA GLU A 292 57.93 44.86 58.69
C GLU A 292 56.66 44.38 57.97
N ASP A 293 56.67 43.58 56.93
CA ASP A 293 57.67 42.83 56.18
C ASP A 293 56.93 42.27 54.94
N PHE A 294 57.68 41.81 53.92
CA PHE A 294 57.42 40.60 53.09
C PHE A 294 56.03 40.38 52.45
N GLU A 295 55.82 39.78 51.29
CA GLU A 295 56.57 39.21 50.17
C GLU A 295 55.48 38.73 49.19
N ARG A 296 55.79 38.75 47.89
CA ARG A 296 55.47 37.75 46.83
C ARG A 296 54.03 37.27 46.51
N GLY A 297 53.90 37.00 45.20
CA GLY A 297 53.01 35.99 44.59
C GLY A 297 52.04 36.66 43.61
N VAL A 298 52.24 36.72 42.29
CA VAL A 298 52.48 35.65 41.29
C VAL A 298 51.54 34.45 41.45
N ILE A 299 50.88 34.16 40.31
CA ILE A 299 50.24 32.93 39.83
C ILE A 299 48.71 32.89 39.96
N GLY A 300 48.08 32.72 38.78
CA GLY A 300 46.69 32.35 38.56
C GLY A 300 46.26 32.74 37.15
#